data_AF-A0A7X7CEF3-F1
#
_entry.id   AF-A0A7X7CEF3-F1
#
_cell.length_a   1.000
_cell.length_b   1.000
_cell.length_c   1.000
_cell.angle_alpha   90.00
_cell.angle_beta   90.00
_cell.angle_gamma   90.00
#
_symmetry.space_group_name_H-M   'P 1'
#
loop_
_entity.id
_entity.type
_entity.pdbx_description
1 polymer ?
#
loop_
_entity_poly.entity_id
_entity_poly.type
_entity_poly.pdbx_seq_one_letter_code
_entity_poly.pdbx_strand_id
1 'polypeptide(L)'
;MSTPELVLPIHDLARRTGAGKDVDIEFPAPADLGTEVIGVAEGSPVRLDLRVESASDGVYVSGHVEARLVGECVRCLDPLHREMSLDIAELYLFPEAVQR
;
A
#
# COMPACT_ATOMS: atom_id res chain seq x y z
N MET A 1 5.31 -20.34 4.63
CA MET A 1 4.20 -19.92 5.51
C MET A 1 3.43 -18.87 4.73
N SER A 2 2.09 -18.91 4.68
CA SER A 2 1.31 -17.99 3.85
C SER A 2 1.41 -16.59 4.43
N THR A 3 2.04 -15.68 3.70
CA THR A 3 2.00 -14.25 4.03
C THR A 3 0.54 -13.78 3.98
N PRO A 4 0.04 -13.04 4.99
CA PRO A 4 -1.31 -12.48 4.91
C PRO A 4 -1.35 -11.46 3.77
N GLU A 5 -2.23 -11.71 2.81
CA GLU A 5 -2.49 -10.79 1.71
C GLU A 5 -3.21 -9.55 2.26
N LEU A 6 -2.69 -8.36 1.96
CA LEU A 6 -3.38 -7.12 2.28
C LEU A 6 -4.57 -6.97 1.34
N VAL A 7 -5.79 -7.11 1.88
CA VAL A 7 -7.03 -6.95 1.13
C VAL A 7 -7.87 -5.84 1.76
N LEU A 8 -8.19 -4.82 0.96
CA LEU A 8 -9.12 -3.75 1.35
C LEU A 8 -10.53 -4.08 0.83
N PRO A 9 -11.47 -4.51 1.70
CA PRO A 9 -12.83 -4.78 1.24
C PRO A 9 -13.53 -3.48 0.85
N ILE A 10 -14.16 -3.45 -0.33
CA ILE A 10 -14.93 -2.29 -0.83
C ILE A 10 -16.43 -2.58 -0.98
N HIS A 11 -16.93 -3.68 -0.43
CA HIS A 11 -18.32 -4.11 -0.58
C HIS A 11 -19.33 -3.15 0.08
N ASP A 12 -18.88 -2.43 1.10
CA ASP A 12 -19.60 -1.40 1.85
C ASP A 12 -19.46 -0.01 1.22
N LEU A 13 -18.64 0.15 0.18
CA LEU A 13 -18.44 1.41 -0.52
C LEU A 13 -19.62 1.67 -1.48
N ALA A 14 -20.38 2.72 -1.23
CA ALA A 14 -21.51 3.08 -2.08
C ALA A 14 -21.03 3.45 -3.50
N ARG A 15 -21.61 2.85 -4.54
CA ARG A 15 -21.27 3.07 -5.97
C ARG A 15 -21.73 4.42 -6.53
N ARG A 16 -21.56 5.50 -5.78
CA ARG A 16 -21.84 6.88 -6.18
C ARG A 16 -20.56 7.68 -6.09
N THR A 17 -20.25 8.45 -7.13
CA THR A 17 -19.03 9.27 -7.17
C THR A 17 -18.92 10.14 -5.93
N GLY A 18 -17.75 10.13 -5.30
CA GLY A 18 -17.45 10.90 -4.09
C GLY A 18 -17.92 10.25 -2.77
N ALA A 19 -18.57 9.09 -2.80
CA ALA A 19 -18.69 8.27 -1.59
C ALA A 19 -17.31 7.71 -1.23
N GLY A 20 -16.93 7.81 0.04
CA GLY A 20 -15.62 7.38 0.50
C GLY A 20 -15.64 6.89 1.93
N LYS A 21 -14.57 6.18 2.29
CA LYS A 21 -14.27 5.77 3.66
C LYS A 21 -12.79 5.93 3.95
N ASP A 22 -12.50 6.14 5.22
CA ASP A 22 -11.14 6.18 5.73
C ASP A 22 -10.76 4.78 6.23
N VAL A 23 -9.51 4.39 5.99
CA VAL A 23 -8.94 3.09 6.33
C VAL A 23 -7.62 3.36 7.05
N ASP A 24 -7.57 2.99 8.33
CA ASP A 24 -6.37 3.01 9.16
C ASP A 24 -6.09 1.56 9.56
N ILE A 25 -5.00 1.01 9.02
CA ILE A 25 -4.61 -0.38 9.27
C ILE A 25 -3.09 -0.52 9.38
N GLU A 26 -2.68 -1.47 10.22
CA GLU A 26 -1.31 -1.97 10.28
C GLU A 26 -1.32 -3.44 9.84
N PHE A 27 -0.41 -3.81 8.94
CA PHE A 27 -0.26 -5.18 8.47
C PHE A 27 1.22 -5.59 8.40
N PRO A 28 1.54 -6.88 8.57
CA PRO A 28 2.91 -7.35 8.48
C PRO A 28 3.40 -7.31 7.03
N ALA A 29 4.61 -6.78 6.82
CA ALA A 29 5.22 -6.70 5.50
C ALA A 29 5.39 -8.09 4.86
N PRO A 30 5.09 -8.22 3.54
CA PRO A 30 5.35 -9.45 2.82
C PRO A 30 6.84 -9.67 2.58
N ALA A 31 7.21 -10.90 2.23
CA ALA A 31 8.61 -11.33 2.06
C ALA A 31 9.34 -10.58 0.93
N ASP A 32 8.60 -10.01 -0.02
CA ASP A 32 9.09 -9.40 -1.25
C ASP A 32 8.84 -7.88 -1.33
N LEU A 33 8.57 -7.21 -0.19
CA LEU A 33 8.40 -5.76 -0.16
C LEU A 33 9.74 -5.01 -0.24
N GLY A 34 10.29 -4.90 -1.44
CA GLY A 34 11.50 -4.12 -1.70
C GLY A 34 12.31 -4.62 -2.88
N THR A 35 13.62 -4.48 -2.76
CA THR A 35 14.63 -4.90 -3.72
C THR A 35 15.68 -5.77 -3.03
N GLU A 36 16.58 -6.38 -3.80
CA GLU A 36 17.71 -7.17 -3.28
C GLU A 36 18.63 -6.41 -2.30
N VAL A 37 18.61 -5.07 -2.33
CA VAL A 37 19.54 -4.22 -1.57
C VAL A 37 18.88 -3.53 -0.39
N ILE A 38 17.59 -3.19 -0.51
CA ILE A 38 16.82 -2.47 0.49
C ILE A 38 15.34 -2.84 0.37
N GLY A 39 14.69 -3.06 1.51
CA GLY A 39 13.27 -3.38 1.58
C GLY A 39 12.73 -3.22 2.99
N VAL A 40 11.47 -3.62 3.18
CA VAL A 40 10.84 -3.71 4.49
C VAL A 40 11.05 -5.13 5.00
N ALA A 41 11.49 -5.29 6.24
CA ALA A 41 11.76 -6.63 6.78
C ALA A 41 10.45 -7.44 6.87
N GLU A 42 10.45 -8.69 6.38
CA GLU A 42 9.29 -9.58 6.42
C GLU A 42 8.69 -9.63 7.83
N GLY A 43 7.38 -9.47 7.94
CA GLY A 43 6.67 -9.49 9.22
C GLY A 43 6.74 -8.18 10.02
N SER A 44 7.58 -7.21 9.63
CA SER A 44 7.64 -5.90 10.29
C SER A 44 6.40 -5.05 9.92
N PRO A 45 5.99 -4.11 10.79
CA PRO A 45 4.74 -3.38 10.58
C PRO A 45 4.84 -2.40 9.41
N VAL A 46 3.79 -2.39 8.58
CA VAL A 46 3.50 -1.36 7.59
C VAL A 46 2.17 -0.71 7.97
N ARG A 47 2.17 0.61 8.12
CA ARG A 47 0.97 1.39 8.47
C ARG A 47 0.44 2.12 7.26
N LEU A 48 -0.88 2.11 7.13
CA LEU A 48 -1.59 2.72 6.02
C LEU A 48 -2.70 3.62 6.57
N ASP A 49 -2.64 4.90 6.21
CA ASP A 49 -3.68 5.90 6.47
C ASP A 49 -4.29 6.31 5.14
N LEU A 50 -5.33 5.59 4.72
CA LEU A 50 -5.88 5.68 3.37
C LEU A 50 -7.29 6.26 3.34
N ARG A 51 -7.57 6.95 2.25
CA ARG A 51 -8.88 7.38 1.77
C ARG A 51 -9.24 6.55 0.55
N VAL A 52 -10.34 5.82 0.62
CA VAL A 52 -10.87 5.01 -0.48
C VAL A 52 -12.16 5.64 -0.97
N GLU A 53 -12.22 6.01 -2.25
CA GLU A 53 -13.30 6.79 -2.84
C GLU A 53 -13.83 6.16 -4.13
N SER A 54 -15.16 6.15 -4.26
CA SER A 54 -15.81 5.78 -5.53
C SER A 54 -15.58 6.88 -6.57
N ALA A 55 -14.99 6.49 -7.69
CA ALA A 55 -14.85 7.31 -8.89
C ALA A 55 -15.84 6.84 -9.97
N SER A 56 -15.97 7.62 -11.05
CA SER A 56 -16.90 7.30 -12.15
C SER A 56 -16.60 5.95 -12.81
N ASP A 57 -15.32 5.66 -13.03
CA ASP A 57 -14.84 4.48 -13.76
C ASP A 57 -14.09 3.48 -12.85
N GLY A 58 -14.11 3.66 -11.53
CA GLY A 58 -13.33 2.84 -10.62
C GLY A 58 -13.34 3.26 -9.15
N VAL A 59 -12.28 2.90 -8.43
CA VAL A 59 -12.03 3.26 -7.03
C VAL A 59 -10.69 3.97 -6.92
N TYR A 60 -10.71 5.20 -6.41
CA TYR A 60 -9.51 5.96 -6.13
C TYR A 60 -9.05 5.67 -4.70
N VAL A 61 -7.79 5.27 -4.55
CA VAL A 61 -7.14 5.00 -3.26
C VAL A 61 -6.00 5.98 -3.12
N SER A 62 -6.04 6.80 -2.09
CA SER A 62 -4.99 7.76 -1.78
C SER A 62 -4.69 7.78 -0.30
N GLY A 63 -3.50 8.19 0.10
CA GLY A 63 -3.18 8.33 1.51
C GLY A 63 -1.71 8.15 1.80
N HIS A 64 -1.41 7.88 3.06
CA HIS A 64 -0.07 7.82 3.59
C HIS A 64 0.35 6.40 3.94
N VAL A 65 1.63 6.09 3.75
CA VAL A 65 2.24 4.79 4.06
C VAL A 65 3.50 5.02 4.86
N GLU A 66 3.59 4.33 6.00
CA GLU A 66 4.79 4.30 6.83
C GLU A 66 5.35 2.87 6.95
N ALA A 67 6.67 2.73 6.83
CA ALA A 67 7.35 1.46 7.03
C ALA A 67 8.83 1.67 7.39
N ARG A 68 9.41 0.69 8.08
CA ARG A 68 10.85 0.68 8.38
C ARG A 68 11.63 -0.07 7.31
N LEU A 69 12.52 0.63 6.63
CA LEU A 69 13.45 0.08 5.66
C LEU A 69 14.69 -0.50 6.35
N VAL A 70 15.10 -1.67 5.86
CA VAL A 70 16.34 -2.37 6.21
C VAL A 70 17.06 -2.72 4.90
N GLY A 71 18.36 -2.51 4.87
CA GLY A 71 19.18 -2.83 3.70
C GLY A 71 20.67 -2.60 3.93
N GLU A 72 21.41 -2.54 2.84
CA GLU A 72 22.86 -2.33 2.86
C GLU A 72 23.27 -1.32 1.79
N CYS A 73 24.24 -0.45 2.10
CA CYS A 73 24.75 0.51 1.13
C CYS A 73 25.62 -0.17 0.06
N VAL A 74 25.22 -0.11 -1.21
CA VAL A 74 25.97 -0.72 -2.33
C VAL A 74 27.40 -0.20 -2.53
N ARG A 75 27.76 0.92 -1.90
CA ARG A 75 29.09 1.54 -2.05
C ARG A 75 30.08 1.12 -0.96
N CYS A 76 29.62 0.95 0.28
CA CYS A 76 30.47 0.70 1.44
C CYS A 76 30.08 -0.54 2.25
N LEU A 77 28.96 -1.18 1.92
CA LEU A 77 28.38 -2.34 2.62
C LEU A 77 28.00 -2.05 4.08
N ASP A 78 27.78 -0.78 4.43
CA ASP A 78 27.29 -0.42 5.75
C ASP A 78 25.79 -0.72 5.88
N PRO A 79 25.31 -1.20 7.05
CA PRO A 79 23.90 -1.39 7.31
C PRO A 79 23.08 -0.10 7.18
N LEU A 80 21.90 -0.20 6.56
CA LEU A 80 20.94 0.88 6.43
C LEU A 80 19.66 0.55 7.21
N HIS A 81 19.28 1.45 8.11
CA HIS A 81 18.00 1.45 8.78
C HIS A 81 17.37 2.83 8.66
N ARG A 82 16.19 2.93 8.03
CA ARG A 82 15.49 4.21 7.86
C ARG A 82 13.99 4.04 8.02
N GLU A 83 13.35 5.06 8.56
CA GLU A 83 11.89 5.20 8.46
C GLU A 83 11.54 5.77 7.09
N MET A 84 10.56 5.17 6.44
CA MET A 84 9.99 5.61 5.18
C MET A 84 8.57 6.09 5.43
N SER A 85 8.25 7.21 4.80
CA SER A 85 6.96 7.87 4.85
C SER A 85 6.71 8.38 3.43
N LEU A 86 5.64 7.91 2.79
CA LEU A 86 5.31 8.25 1.40
C LEU A 86 3.81 8.36 1.21
N ASP A 87 3.42 9.13 0.19
CA ASP A 87 2.04 9.23 -0.23
C ASP A 87 1.78 8.32 -1.42
N ILE A 88 0.61 7.66 -1.41
CA ILE A 88 0.09 6.89 -2.54
C ILE A 88 -1.15 7.57 -3.11
N ALA A 89 -1.37 7.39 -4.42
CA ALA A 89 -2.52 7.88 -5.14
C ALA A 89 -2.70 7.03 -6.41
N GLU A 90 -3.67 6.11 -6.40
CA GLU A 90 -3.88 5.16 -7.48
C GLU A 90 -5.37 5.00 -7.80
N LEU A 91 -5.70 4.85 -9.08
CA LEU A 91 -7.06 4.59 -9.54
C LEU A 91 -7.19 3.15 -10.04
N TYR A 92 -8.01 2.37 -9.33
CA TYR A 92 -8.33 0.99 -9.70
C TYR A 92 -9.60 0.98 -10.56
N LEU A 93 -9.43 0.76 -11.86
CA LEU A 93 -10.54 0.76 -12.83
C LEU A 93 -11.45 -0.46 -12.66
N PHE A 94 -12.75 -0.25 -12.85
CA PHE A 94 -13.68 -1.36 -13.01
C PHE A 94 -13.44 -2.08 -14.35
N PRO A 95 -13.70 -3.40 -14.43
CA PRO A 95 -13.48 -4.16 -15.66
C PRO A 95 -14.17 -3.57 -16.89
N GLU A 96 -15.35 -2.97 -16.73
CA GLU A 96 -16.12 -2.37 -17.82
C GLU A 96 -15.44 -1.11 -18.40
N ALA A 97 -14.67 -0.38 -17.59
CA ALA A 97 -13.95 0.82 -18.02
C ALA A 97 -12.70 0.50 -18.85
N VAL A 98 -12.03 -0.63 -18.55
CA VAL A 98 -10.82 -1.09 -19.26
C VAL A 98 -11.13 -1.61 -20.68
N GLN A 99 -12.37 -2.05 -20.91
CA GLN A 99 -12.81 -2.64 -22.17
C GLN A 99 -13.33 -1.62 -23.21
N ARG A 100 -13.29 -0.32 -22.90
CA ARG A 100 -13.77 0.75 -23.78
C ARG A 100 -12.75 1.18 -24.83
#